data_AF-A0A806THI4-F1
#
_entry.id   AF-A0A806THI4-F1
#
_cell.length_a   1.000
_cell.length_b   1.000
_cell.length_c   1.000
_cell.angle_alpha   90.00
_cell.angle_beta   90.00
_cell.angle_gamma   90.00
#
_symmetry.space_group_name_H-M   'P 1'
#
loop_
_entity.id
_entity.type
_entity.pdbx_description
1 polymer ?
#
loop_
_entity_poly.entity_id
_entity_poly.type
_entity_poly.pdbx_seq_one_letter_code
_entity_poly.pdbx_strand_id
1 'polypeptide(L)' 'MSLAEKKLGIDRVVFIGRTFEEYRAMFNLNDKRLKGKKVLDCASGACSFTAHALQQGTEGY' A
#
# COMPACT_ATOMS: atom_id res chain seq x y z
N MET A 1 -21.84 -11.53 33.72
CA MET A 1 -22.27 -10.62 32.64
C MET A 1 -21.61 -11.09 31.36
N SER A 2 -22.41 -11.49 30.37
CA SER A 2 -21.91 -12.03 29.09
C SER A 2 -21.40 -10.89 28.20
N LEU A 3 -20.19 -11.03 27.66
CA LEU A 3 -19.67 -10.19 26.57
C LEU A 3 -20.43 -10.57 25.29
N ALA A 4 -21.60 -9.96 25.10
CA ALA A 4 -22.31 -10.09 23.83
C ALA A 4 -21.40 -9.61 22.70
N GLU A 5 -21.15 -10.48 21.72
CA GLU A 5 -20.35 -10.18 20.53
C GLU A 5 -20.99 -9.01 19.76
N LYS A 6 -20.42 -7.81 19.91
CA LYS A 6 -20.79 -6.65 19.09
C LYS A 6 -20.28 -6.87 17.67
N LYS A 7 -21.12 -7.42 16.81
CA LYS A 7 -20.85 -7.53 15.38
C LYS A 7 -20.92 -6.13 14.75
N LEU A 8 -19.85 -5.72 14.07
CA LEU A 8 -19.82 -4.44 13.37
C LEU A 8 -20.66 -4.57 12.08
N GLY A 9 -21.79 -3.85 12.02
CA GLY A 9 -22.69 -3.85 10.85
C GLY A 9 -22.15 -2.98 9.73
N ILE A 10 -21.18 -3.50 8.96
CA ILE A 10 -20.65 -2.84 7.77
C ILE A 10 -21.33 -3.44 6.54
N ASP A 11 -22.28 -2.69 5.96
CA ASP A 11 -23.02 -3.13 4.78
C ASP A 11 -22.24 -2.89 3.47
N ARG A 12 -21.26 -1.97 3.48
CA ARG A 12 -20.42 -1.62 2.33
C ARG A 12 -19.03 -1.16 2.75
N VAL A 13 -18.02 -1.57 1.98
CA VAL A 13 -16.64 -1.08 2.09
C VAL A 13 -16.26 -0.46 0.75
N VAL A 14 -15.74 0.77 0.80
CA VAL A 14 -15.14 1.42 -0.38
C VAL A 14 -13.63 1.38 -0.20
N PHE A 15 -12.94 0.76 -1.15
CA PHE A 15 -11.49 0.77 -1.17
C PHE A 15 -11.00 2.08 -1.80
N ILE A 16 -10.29 2.89 -1.03
CA ILE A 16 -9.68 4.14 -1.50
C ILE A 16 -8.17 3.98 -1.33
N GLY A 17 -7.44 4.20 -2.42
CA GLY A 17 -5.99 4.13 -2.42
C GLY A 17 -5.42 5.05 -3.48
N ARG A 18 -4.10 5.22 -3.44
CA ARG A 18 -3.34 5.90 -4.50
C ARG A 18 -2.77 4.86 -5.46
N THR A 19 -2.65 5.26 -6.71
CA THR A 19 -1.91 4.55 -7.74
C THR A 19 -0.41 4.67 -7.52
N PHE A 20 0.36 3.78 -8.14
CA PHE A 20 1.82 3.83 -8.11
C PHE A 20 2.37 5.17 -8.64
N GLU A 21 1.77 5.71 -9.71
CA GLU A 21 2.23 6.98 -10.29
C GLU A 21 1.89 8.20 -9.42
N GLU A 22 0.77 8.18 -8.70
CA GLU A 22 0.49 9.21 -7.69
C GLU A 22 1.52 9.19 -6.57
N TYR A 23 1.93 8.01 -6.11
CA TYR A 23 3.03 7.89 -5.13
C TYR A 23 4.36 8.41 -5.70
N ARG A 24 4.67 8.11 -6.98
CA ARG A 24 5.88 8.64 -7.63
C ARG A 24 5.88 10.15 -7.72
N ALA A 25 4.75 10.75 -8.09
CA ALA A 25 4.60 12.19 -8.13
C ALA A 25 4.71 12.82 -6.73
N MET A 26 3.99 12.29 -5.75
CA MET A 26 3.93 12.81 -4.39
C MET A 26 5.30 12.82 -3.69
N PHE A 27 6.10 11.77 -3.87
CA PHE A 27 7.39 11.61 -3.19
C PHE A 27 8.61 11.86 -4.09
N ASN A 28 8.38 12.31 -5.32
CA ASN A 28 9.40 12.47 -6.36
C ASN A 28 10.25 11.19 -6.49
N LEU A 29 9.59 10.04 -6.62
CA LEU A 29 10.24 8.74 -6.77
C LEU A 29 10.46 8.44 -8.24
N ASN A 30 11.62 7.88 -8.53
CA ASN A 30 11.99 7.41 -9.85
C ASN A 30 12.87 6.17 -9.70
N ASP A 31 13.11 5.50 -10.82
CA ASP A 31 13.73 4.19 -10.84
C ASP A 31 15.16 4.25 -10.26
N LYS A 32 15.87 5.37 -10.47
CA LYS A 32 17.21 5.58 -9.88
C LYS A 32 17.19 5.63 -8.35
N ARG A 33 16.08 6.08 -7.76
CA ARG A 33 15.89 6.12 -6.29
C ARG A 33 15.38 4.82 -5.72
N LEU A 34 14.70 3.99 -6.51
CA LEU A 34 13.98 2.81 -6.04
C LEU A 34 14.69 1.48 -6.33
N LYS A 35 15.45 1.39 -7.43
CA LYS A 35 16.09 0.14 -7.86
C LYS A 35 17.19 -0.30 -6.88
N GLY A 36 17.14 -1.57 -6.45
CA GLY A 36 18.08 -2.14 -5.48
C GLY A 36 18.02 -1.49 -4.10
N LYS A 37 16.95 -0.75 -3.78
CA LYS A 37 16.70 -0.21 -2.44
C LYS A 37 15.70 -1.08 -1.71
N LYS A 38 15.90 -1.18 -0.39
CA LYS A 38 14.93 -1.75 0.54
C LYS A 38 13.90 -0.69 0.91
N VAL A 39 12.64 -0.94 0.57
CA VAL A 39 11.53 0.01 0.78
C VAL A 39 10.43 -0.68 1.58
N LEU A 40 10.03 -0.05 2.69
CA LEU A 40 8.88 -0.46 3.49
C LEU A 40 7.64 0.29 3.00
N ASP A 41 6.66 -0.45 2.49
CA ASP A 41 5.35 0.11 2.09
C ASP A 41 4.41 0.16 3.29
N CYS A 42 4.65 1.13 4.19
CA CYS A 42 3.87 1.28 5.41
C CYS A 42 2.45 1.77 5.09
N ALA A 43 1.44 1.09 5.63
CA ALA A 43 0.01 1.32 5.34
C ALA A 43 -0.34 1.13 3.86
N SER A 44 0.19 0.06 3.24
CA SER A 44 0.08 -0.25 1.80
C SER A 44 -1.34 -0.47 1.25
N GLY A 45 -2.35 -0.64 2.11
CA GLY A 45 -3.73 -0.88 1.68
C GLY A 45 -3.84 -2.11 0.78
N ALA A 46 -4.13 -1.92 -0.52
CA ALA A 46 -4.22 -2.99 -1.52
C ALA A 46 -2.86 -3.42 -2.09
N CYS A 47 -1.76 -2.92 -1.53
CA CYS A 47 -0.39 -3.27 -1.90
C CYS A 47 -0.02 -2.97 -3.36
N SER A 48 -0.69 -1.99 -4.00
CA SER A 48 -0.44 -1.62 -5.40
C SER A 48 0.99 -1.10 -5.60
N PHE A 49 1.48 -0.25 -4.69
CA PHE A 49 2.82 0.31 -4.75
C PHE A 49 3.88 -0.80 -4.67
N THR A 50 3.82 -1.65 -3.64
CA THR A 50 4.73 -2.79 -3.49
C THR A 50 4.74 -3.68 -4.73
N ALA A 51 3.57 -4.05 -5.26
CA ALA A 51 3.49 -4.92 -6.44
C ALA A 51 4.21 -4.32 -7.66
N HIS A 52 3.99 -3.03 -7.94
CA HIS A 52 4.65 -2.34 -9.05
C HIS A 52 6.15 -2.10 -8.80
N ALA A 53 6.54 -1.72 -7.59
CA ALA A 53 7.94 -1.44 -7.25
C ALA A 53 8.81 -2.71 -7.34
N LEU A 54 8.31 -3.86 -6.89
CA LEU A 54 9.01 -5.14 -7.00
C LEU A 54 9.26 -5.53 -8.47
N GLN A 55 8.27 -5.34 -9.35
CA GLN A 55 8.42 -5.59 -10.80
C GLN A 55 9.50 -4.71 -11.45
N GLN A 56 9.78 -3.56 -10.86
CA GLN A 56 10.80 -2.61 -11.33
C GLN A 56 12.18 -2.81 -10.67
N GLY A 57 12.32 -3.82 -9.80
CA GLY A 57 13.60 -4.19 -9.18
C GLY A 57 13.90 -3.45 -7.87
N THR A 58 12.87 -2.93 -7.20
CA THR A 58 12.95 -2.58 -5.77
C THR A 58 12.92 -3.86 -4.93
N GLU A 59 13.60 -3.86 -3.78
CA GLU A 59 13.45 -4.90 -2.76
C GLU A 59 12.42 -4.39 -1.74
N GLY A 60 11.20 -4.91 -1.77
CA GLY A 60 10.08 -4.43 -0.95
C GLY A 60 9.59 -5.48 0.04
N TYR A 61 9.15 -5.03 1.22
CA TYR A 61 8.43 -5.83 2.22
C TYR A 61 7.46 -4.95 3.03
#